data_AF-A0A1Q3E1B4-F1
#
_entry.id   AF-A0A1Q3E1B4-F1
#
_cell.length_a   1.000
_cell.length_b   1.000
_cell.length_c   1.000
_cell.angle_alpha   90.00
_cell.angle_beta   90.00
_cell.angle_gamma   90.00
#
_symmetry.space_group_name_H-M   'P 1'
#
loop_
_entity.id
_entity.type
_entity.pdbx_description
1 polymer ?
#
loop_
_entity_poly.entity_id
_entity_poly.type
_entity_poly.pdbx_seq_one_letter_code
_entity_poly.pdbx_strand_id
1 'polypeptide(L)'
;MGLGWSMEEQTRVQTATGFNTAESQAHAESRNSPSVIQLQPKPFPVQALDHAAGYLMAYGINVALCKTINEGGSWEVRVSLAAVAQWLRSLGRVSPEELILGMAAIWSFAE
;
A
#
# COMPACT_ATOMS: atom_id res chain seq x y z
N MET A 1 -7.28 21.42 17.47
CA MET A 1 -7.71 20.12 18.01
C MET A 1 -7.13 19.07 17.07
N GLY A 2 -6.03 18.43 17.48
CA GLY A 2 -5.09 17.74 16.59
C GLY A 2 -5.60 16.42 16.02
N LEU A 3 -5.35 16.19 14.73
CA LEU A 3 -5.65 14.99 13.97
C LEU A 3 -4.73 13.83 14.40
N GLY A 4 -5.14 13.09 15.44
CA GLY A 4 -4.43 11.89 15.93
C GLY A 4 -4.81 10.58 15.24
N TRP A 5 -5.49 10.59 14.09
CA TRP A 5 -6.20 9.41 13.59
C TRP A 5 -5.50 8.63 12.46
N SER A 6 -4.82 9.26 11.50
CA SER A 6 -4.35 8.52 10.30
C SER A 6 -3.14 7.61 10.56
N MET A 7 -2.16 8.08 11.34
CA MET A 7 -0.91 7.32 11.51
C MET A 7 -1.08 6.05 12.33
N GLU A 8 -1.98 6.07 13.32
CA GLU A 8 -2.28 4.92 14.19
C GLU A 8 -3.06 3.82 13.46
N GLU A 9 -3.97 4.19 12.55
CA GLU A 9 -4.76 3.23 11.80
C GLU A 9 -3.91 2.48 10.77
N GLN A 10 -3.05 3.19 10.04
CA GLN A 10 -2.12 2.54 9.13
C GLN A 10 -1.19 1.57 9.86
N THR A 11 -0.50 2.02 10.92
CA THR A 11 0.49 1.17 11.62
C THR A 11 -0.15 -0.07 12.25
N ARG A 12 -1.40 0.07 12.74
CA ARG A 12 -2.18 -1.07 13.24
C ARG A 12 -2.49 -2.06 12.13
N VAL A 13 -2.97 -1.58 10.98
CA VAL A 13 -3.25 -2.43 9.82
C VAL A 13 -1.99 -3.08 9.28
N GLN A 14 -0.86 -2.37 9.19
CA GLN A 14 0.42 -2.94 8.78
C GLN A 14 0.88 -4.08 9.70
N THR A 15 0.70 -3.91 11.00
CA THR A 15 1.01 -4.95 11.99
C THR A 15 0.07 -6.15 11.83
N ALA A 16 -1.24 -5.91 11.77
CA ALA A 16 -2.27 -6.95 11.67
C ALA A 16 -2.21 -7.75 10.36
N THR A 17 -1.73 -7.14 9.27
CA THR A 17 -1.64 -7.76 7.93
C THR A 17 -0.25 -8.31 7.61
N GLY A 18 0.69 -8.23 8.56
CA GLY A 18 2.03 -8.80 8.46
C GLY A 18 2.98 -8.02 7.54
N PHE A 19 2.65 -6.77 7.17
CA PHE A 19 3.56 -5.92 6.41
C PHE A 19 4.82 -5.57 7.22
N ASN A 20 4.69 -5.35 8.53
CA ASN A 20 5.86 -5.02 9.34
C ASN A 20 6.87 -6.17 9.45
N THR A 21 6.39 -7.42 9.43
CA THR A 21 7.25 -8.61 9.37
C THR A 21 7.90 -8.75 7.99
N ALA A 22 7.14 -8.51 6.93
CA ALA A 22 7.65 -8.54 5.56
C ALA A 22 8.78 -7.52 5.34
N GLU A 23 8.59 -6.30 5.81
CA GLU A 23 9.58 -5.22 5.74
C GLU A 23 10.84 -5.58 6.55
N SER A 24 10.66 -6.18 7.73
CA SER A 24 11.78 -6.67 8.53
C SER A 24 12.61 -7.73 7.80
N GLN A 25 11.95 -8.68 7.11
CA GLN A 25 12.60 -9.72 6.32
C GLN A 25 13.38 -9.12 5.15
N ALA A 26 12.73 -8.27 4.34
CA ALA A 26 13.37 -7.59 3.22
C ALA A 26 14.58 -6.76 3.67
N HIS A 27 14.47 -6.09 4.82
CA HIS A 27 15.59 -5.34 5.40
C HIS A 27 16.76 -6.25 5.81
N ALA A 28 16.49 -7.40 6.44
CA ALA A 28 17.53 -8.35 6.83
C ALA A 28 18.25 -8.94 5.61
N GLU A 29 17.49 -9.31 4.58
CA GLU A 29 18.01 -9.80 3.29
C GLU A 29 18.91 -8.76 2.63
N SER A 30 18.50 -7.49 2.58
CA SER A 30 19.30 -6.40 2.01
C SER A 30 20.65 -6.19 2.71
N ARG A 31 20.75 -6.60 3.98
CA ARG A 31 21.95 -6.42 4.82
C ARG A 31 22.85 -7.66 4.83
N ASN A 32 22.49 -8.72 4.10
CA ASN A 32 23.12 -10.04 4.18
C ASN A 32 23.24 -10.55 5.65
N SER A 33 22.32 -10.13 6.51
CA SER A 33 22.30 -10.52 7.92
C SER A 33 21.62 -11.88 8.07
N PRO A 34 22.14 -12.82 8.88
CA PRO A 34 21.49 -14.10 9.09
C PRO A 34 20.08 -13.90 9.65
N SER A 35 19.11 -14.49 8.96
CA SER A 35 17.65 -14.30 9.08
C SER A 35 17.01 -14.73 10.41
N VAL A 36 17.81 -15.05 11.43
CA VAL A 36 17.35 -15.74 12.66
C VAL A 36 17.48 -14.88 13.93
N ILE A 37 18.30 -13.83 13.96
CA ILE A 37 18.46 -13.02 15.19
C ILE A 37 17.41 -11.90 15.21
N GLN A 38 16.16 -12.27 15.54
CA GLN A 38 15.01 -11.40 15.81
C GLN A 38 14.65 -10.42 14.68
N LEU A 39 13.76 -10.85 13.79
CA LEU A 39 13.03 -9.95 12.88
C LEU A 39 12.14 -9.00 13.70
N GLN A 40 12.69 -7.85 14.10
CA GLN A 40 11.90 -6.80 14.73
C GLN A 40 10.95 -6.21 13.68
N PRO A 41 9.62 -6.16 13.93
CA PRO A 41 8.67 -5.57 13.01
C PRO A 41 9.10 -4.15 12.60
N LYS A 42 9.16 -3.88 11.30
CA LYS A 42 9.56 -2.57 10.77
C LYS A 42 8.38 -1.88 10.10
N PRO A 43 8.04 -0.64 10.47
CA PRO A 43 7.01 0.10 9.76
C PRO A 43 7.49 0.44 8.34
N PHE A 44 6.55 0.62 7.42
CA PHE A 44 6.91 1.17 6.12
C PHE A 44 7.51 2.58 6.25
N PRO A 45 8.48 2.94 5.38
CA PRO A 45 9.05 4.29 5.36
C PRO A 45 8.06 5.35 4.89
N VAL A 46 6.93 4.95 4.31
CA VAL A 46 5.89 5.84 3.76
C VAL A 46 4.49 5.40 4.17
N GLN A 47 3.51 6.29 4.00
CA GLN A 47 2.09 5.97 4.18
C GLN A 47 1.46 5.22 3.00
N ALA A 48 2.00 4.06 2.65
CA ALA A 48 1.64 3.35 1.42
C ALA A 48 0.17 2.92 1.37
N LEU A 49 -0.39 2.47 2.51
CA LEU A 49 -1.78 2.04 2.57
C LEU A 49 -2.74 3.23 2.44
N ASP A 50 -2.45 4.33 3.14
CA ASP A 50 -3.26 5.54 3.06
C ASP A 50 -3.19 6.15 1.65
N HIS A 51 -2.02 6.11 1.02
CA HIS A 51 -1.84 6.63 -0.32
C HIS A 51 -2.64 5.84 -1.37
N ALA A 52 -2.61 4.51 -1.27
CA ALA A 52 -3.41 3.65 -2.14
C ALA A 52 -4.91 3.82 -1.86
N ALA A 53 -5.32 3.86 -0.60
CA ALA A 53 -6.71 4.07 -0.20
C ALA A 53 -7.26 5.41 -0.70
N GLY A 54 -6.45 6.48 -0.62
CA GLY A 54 -6.82 7.81 -1.13
C GLY A 54 -7.09 7.79 -2.64
N TYR A 55 -6.24 7.14 -3.43
CA TYR A 55 -6.50 6.99 -4.87
C TYR A 55 -7.74 6.15 -5.17
N LEU A 56 -7.95 5.05 -4.47
CA LEU A 56 -9.13 4.21 -4.63
C LEU A 56 -10.42 4.97 -4.24
N MET A 57 -10.36 5.82 -3.22
CA MET A 57 -11.46 6.69 -2.83
C MET A 57 -11.77 7.74 -3.91
N ALA A 58 -10.74 8.42 -4.42
CA ALA A 58 -10.90 9.39 -5.50
C ALA A 58 -11.50 8.74 -6.77
N TYR A 59 -11.02 7.54 -7.13
CA TYR A 59 -11.59 6.76 -8.22
C TYR A 59 -13.06 6.41 -7.98
N GLY A 60 -13.38 5.88 -6.79
CA GLY A 60 -14.75 5.53 -6.42
C GLY A 60 -15.70 6.74 -6.46
N ILE A 61 -15.25 7.92 -6.04
CA ILE A 61 -16.03 9.17 -6.12
C ILE A 61 -16.32 9.54 -7.58
N ASN A 62 -15.35 9.43 -8.48
CA ASN A 62 -15.57 9.67 -9.91
C ASN A 62 -16.60 8.69 -10.50
N VAL A 63 -16.52 7.42 -10.12
CA VAL A 63 -17.51 6.40 -10.52
C VAL A 63 -18.91 6.73 -9.98
N ALA A 64 -19.01 7.11 -8.70
CA ALA A 64 -20.27 7.53 -8.08
C ALA A 64 -20.88 8.75 -8.79
N LEU A 65 -20.09 9.77 -9.11
CA LEU A 65 -20.53 10.94 -9.86
C LEU A 65 -21.03 10.57 -11.26
N CYS A 66 -20.29 9.72 -11.98
CA CYS A 66 -20.71 9.22 -13.29
C CYS A 66 -22.05 8.48 -13.20
N LYS A 67 -22.25 7.63 -12.20
CA LYS A 67 -23.53 6.95 -11.96
C LYS A 67 -24.64 7.94 -11.60
N THR A 68 -24.39 8.93 -10.75
CA THR A 68 -25.38 9.98 -10.44
C THR A 68 -25.81 10.75 -11.69
N ILE A 69 -24.89 11.09 -12.59
CA ILE A 69 -25.20 11.82 -13.83
C ILE A 69 -26.07 10.96 -14.77
N ASN A 70 -25.76 9.67 -14.90
CA ASN A 70 -26.41 8.79 -15.87
C ASN A 70 -27.72 8.14 -15.35
N GLU A 71 -27.75 7.76 -14.07
CA GLU A 71 -28.83 6.97 -13.47
C GLU A 71 -29.63 7.77 -12.44
N GLY A 72 -29.14 8.95 -12.02
CA GLY A 72 -29.67 9.67 -10.87
C GLY A 72 -29.27 9.05 -9.53
N GLY A 73 -29.82 9.61 -8.44
CA GLY A 73 -29.61 9.10 -7.08
C GLY A 73 -28.28 9.49 -6.43
N SER A 74 -28.09 9.00 -5.19
CA SER A 74 -26.86 9.15 -4.41
C SER A 74 -26.18 7.79 -4.20
N TRP A 75 -24.85 7.80 -4.21
CA TRP A 75 -24.05 6.60 -4.08
C TRP A 75 -23.07 6.75 -2.93
N GLU A 76 -22.87 5.67 -2.18
CA GLU A 76 -21.89 5.60 -1.10
C GLU A 76 -20.62 4.89 -1.59
N VAL A 77 -19.46 5.48 -1.34
CA VAL A 77 -18.16 4.89 -1.64
C VAL A 77 -17.51 4.47 -0.32
N ARG A 78 -17.17 3.19 -0.18
CA ARG A 78 -16.48 2.65 1.00
C ARG A 78 -15.10 2.15 0.63
N VAL A 79 -14.09 2.58 1.36
CA VAL A 79 -12.71 2.11 1.27
C VAL A 79 -12.25 1.64 2.64
N SER A 80 -11.54 0.52 2.70
CA SER A 80 -11.02 -0.07 3.92
C SER A 80 -9.52 -0.31 3.80
N LEU A 81 -8.73 0.21 4.74
CA LEU A 81 -7.28 -0.02 4.78
C LEU A 81 -6.92 -1.51 4.85
N ALA A 82 -7.71 -2.32 5.56
CA ALA A 82 -7.50 -3.77 5.63
C ALA A 82 -7.76 -4.46 4.28
N ALA A 83 -8.77 -4.03 3.54
CA ALA A 83 -9.05 -4.55 2.19
C ALA A 83 -7.98 -4.10 1.19
N VAL A 84 -7.52 -2.85 1.28
CA VAL A 84 -6.39 -2.33 0.48
C VAL A 84 -5.12 -3.11 0.78
N ALA A 85 -4.84 -3.41 2.05
CA ALA A 85 -3.69 -4.23 2.45
C ALA A 85 -3.76 -5.65 1.88
N GLN A 86 -4.93 -6.30 1.94
CA GLN A 86 -5.16 -7.62 1.32
C GLN A 86 -4.94 -7.58 -0.20
N TRP A 87 -5.49 -6.56 -0.87
CA TRP A 87 -5.32 -6.38 -2.31
C TRP A 87 -3.85 -6.17 -2.68
N LEU A 88 -3.12 -5.30 -1.98
CA LEU A 88 -1.69 -5.10 -2.23
C LEU A 88 -0.89 -6.39 -2.01
N ARG A 89 -1.23 -7.19 -1.01
CA ARG A 89 -0.60 -8.52 -0.83
C ARG A 89 -0.91 -9.48 -1.97
N SER A 90 -2.09 -9.41 -2.58
CA SER A 90 -2.47 -10.28 -3.70
C SER A 90 -1.69 -9.99 -4.99
N LEU A 91 -1.05 -8.82 -5.11
CA LEU A 91 -0.21 -8.47 -6.26
C LEU A 91 1.13 -9.23 -6.29
N GLY A 92 1.50 -9.91 -5.20
CA GLY A 92 2.79 -10.57 -5.06
C GLY A 92 3.93 -9.60 -4.69
N ARG A 93 5.16 -10.12 -4.68
CA ARG A 93 6.39 -9.32 -4.50
C ARG A 93 7.30 -9.56 -5.69
N VAL A 94 7.95 -8.50 -6.14
CA VAL A 94 9.02 -8.56 -7.15
C VAL A 94 10.36 -8.60 -6.44
N SER A 95 11.33 -9.28 -7.04
CA SER A 95 12.68 -9.24 -6.50
C SER A 95 13.35 -7.88 -6.76
N PRO A 96 14.37 -7.49 -5.98
CA PRO A 96 15.09 -6.24 -6.21
C PRO A 96 15.67 -6.14 -7.63
N GLU A 97 16.16 -7.24 -8.20
CA GLU A 97 16.68 -7.29 -9.56
C GLU A 97 15.60 -7.07 -10.62
N GLU A 98 14.40 -7.64 -10.44
CA GLU A 98 13.25 -7.40 -11.31
C GLU A 98 12.80 -5.93 -11.26
N LEU A 99 12.80 -5.35 -10.06
CA LEU A 99 12.44 -3.94 -9.86
C LEU A 99 13.41 -3.00 -10.61
N ILE A 100 14.72 -3.24 -10.50
CA ILE A 100 15.75 -2.42 -11.16
C ILE A 100 15.60 -2.51 -12.69
N LEU A 101 15.38 -3.71 -13.22
CA LEU A 101 15.16 -3.93 -14.65
C LEU A 101 13.87 -3.24 -15.13
N GLY A 102 12.78 -3.35 -14.38
CA GLY A 102 11.52 -2.70 -14.70
C GLY A 102 11.62 -1.17 -14.68
N MET A 103 12.33 -0.60 -13.71
CA MET A 103 12.58 0.84 -13.65
C MET A 103 13.38 1.29 -14.89
N ALA A 104 14.46 0.60 -15.23
CA ALA A 104 15.25 0.91 -16.42
C ALA A 104 14.40 0.89 -17.70
N ALA A 105 13.46 -0.05 -17.82
CA ALA A 105 12.52 -0.10 -18.94
C ALA A 105 11.59 1.12 -18.97
N ILE A 106 11.04 1.55 -17.83
CA ILE A 106 10.18 2.75 -17.75
C ILE A 106 10.94 4.00 -18.21
N TRP A 107 12.20 4.16 -17.78
CA TRP A 107 13.03 5.30 -18.20
C TRP A 107 13.35 5.27 -19.69
N SER A 108 13.48 4.09 -20.29
CA SER A 108 13.70 3.93 -21.74
C SER A 108 12.48 4.31 -22.60
N PHE A 109 11.27 4.40 -22.03
CA PHE A 109 10.07 4.88 -22.73
C PHE A 109 9.85 6.39 -22.57
N ALA A 110 10.64 7.06 -21.72
CA ALA A 110 10.52 8.49 -21.46
C ALA A 110 11.45 9.36 -22.33
N GLU A 111 12.29 8.74 -23.16
CA GLU A 111 13.06 9.36 -24.26
C GLU A 111 12.36 9.10 -25.61
#